data_AF-A0A662UUG3-F1
#
_entry.id   AF-A0A662UUG3-F1
#
_cell.length_a   1.000
_cell.length_b   1.000
_cell.length_c   1.000
_cell.angle_alpha   90.00
_cell.angle_beta   90.00
_cell.angle_gamma   90.00
#
_symmetry.space_group_name_H-M   'P 1'
#
loop_
_entity.id
_entity.type
_entity.pdbx_description
1 polymer ?
#
loop_
_entity_poly.entity_id
_entity_poly.type
_entity_poly.pdbx_seq_one_letter_code
_entity_poly.pdbx_strand_id
1 'polypeptide(L)' 'MSGSNKRGIKCPYCGFIGKPRDYTYMYEAVLYVADQEVLKEERERPVLLICPRCNRGFFLESPYQKLLERLYNRAD' A
#
# COMPACT_ATOMS: atom_id res chain seq x y z
N MET A 1 -13.25 13.08 20.21
CA MET A 1 -13.36 12.07 19.14
C MET A 1 -13.22 12.79 17.82
N SER A 2 -12.04 12.70 17.20
CA SER A 2 -11.60 13.55 16.08
C SER A 2 -12.22 13.06 14.76
N GLY A 3 -13.03 13.92 14.12
CA GLY A 3 -13.66 13.65 12.84
C GLY A 3 -12.63 13.59 11.71
N SER A 4 -12.67 12.49 10.96
CA SER A 4 -11.86 12.22 9.77
C SER A 4 -11.92 13.39 8.78
N ASN A 5 -10.78 14.04 8.58
CA ASN A 5 -10.57 15.15 7.67
C ASN A 5 -10.98 14.74 6.24
N LYS A 6 -11.97 15.42 5.64
CA LYS A 6 -12.47 15.20 4.26
C LYS A 6 -11.47 15.63 3.18
N ARG A 7 -10.21 15.21 3.26
CA ARG A 7 -9.18 15.49 2.24
C ARG A 7 -8.96 14.22 1.44
N GLY A 8 -9.37 14.24 0.18
CA GLY A 8 -9.18 13.10 -0.73
C GLY A 8 -7.72 12.67 -0.83
N ILE A 9 -7.50 11.49 -1.38
CA ILE A 9 -6.16 10.97 -1.67
C ILE A 9 -5.60 11.78 -2.84
N LYS A 10 -4.39 12.33 -2.66
CA LYS A 10 -3.67 13.08 -3.69
C LYS A 10 -2.69 12.16 -4.41
N CYS A 11 -2.79 12.09 -5.73
CA CYS A 11 -1.79 11.42 -6.56
C CYS A 11 -0.46 12.19 -6.52
N PRO A 12 0.67 11.56 -6.14
CA PRO A 12 1.96 12.23 -6.05
C PRO A 12 2.55 12.59 -7.43
N TYR A 13 2.04 11.98 -8.51
CA TYR A 13 2.59 12.18 -9.86
C TYR A 13 1.89 13.27 -10.66
N CYS A 14 0.56 13.39 -10.57
CA CYS A 14 -0.22 14.36 -11.36
C CYS A 14 -1.02 15.36 -10.51
N GLY A 15 -1.01 15.21 -9.19
CA GLY A 15 -1.71 16.11 -8.27
C GLY A 15 -3.23 15.92 -8.18
N PHE A 16 -3.82 14.98 -8.92
CA PHE A 16 -5.25 14.65 -8.82
C PHE A 16 -5.66 14.33 -7.37
N ILE A 17 -6.75 14.92 -6.91
CA ILE A 17 -7.32 14.67 -5.57
C ILE A 17 -8.66 13.97 -5.75
N GLY A 18 -8.76 12.72 -5.29
CA GLY A 18 -9.95 11.88 -5.45
C GLY A 18 -10.38 11.23 -4.13
N LYS A 19 -11.61 10.73 -4.09
CA LYS A 19 -12.08 9.86 -3.01
C LYS A 19 -11.43 8.47 -3.16
N PRO A 20 -11.34 7.67 -2.09
CA PRO A 20 -10.81 6.30 -2.15
C PRO A 20 -11.38 5.46 -3.31
N ARG A 21 -12.71 5.49 -3.48
CA ARG A 21 -13.42 4.78 -4.57
C ARG A 21 -13.06 5.20 -6.00
N ASP A 22 -12.40 6.36 -6.16
CA ASP A 22 -12.02 6.86 -7.48
C ASP A 22 -10.70 6.21 -7.97
N TYR A 23 -10.00 5.48 -7.11
CA TYR A 23 -8.75 4.78 -7.40
C TYR A 23 -9.00 3.28 -7.62
N THR A 24 -8.19 2.66 -8.49
CA THR A 24 -8.12 1.20 -8.59
C THR A 24 -7.12 0.67 -7.57
N TYR A 25 -7.49 -0.40 -6.86
CA TYR A 25 -6.64 -1.05 -5.86
C TYR A 25 -6.05 -2.32 -6.46
N MET A 26 -4.73 -2.44 -6.37
CA MET A 26 -4.00 -3.63 -6.81
C MET A 26 -3.27 -4.24 -5.62
N TYR A 27 -3.56 -5.53 -5.39
CA TYR A 27 -2.92 -6.34 -4.38
C TYR A 27 -2.00 -7.34 -5.08
N GLU A 28 -0.75 -7.41 -4.65
CA GLU A 28 0.12 -8.51 -5.04
C GLU A 28 -0.16 -9.70 -4.12
N ALA A 29 -0.58 -10.83 -4.68
CA ALA A 29 -0.72 -12.09 -3.98
C ALA A 29 0.37 -13.05 -4.48
N VAL A 30 1.25 -13.50 -3.59
CA VAL A 30 2.22 -14.56 -3.88
C VAL A 30 1.74 -15.85 -3.24
N LEU A 31 1.64 -16.90 -4.04
CA LEU A 31 1.32 -18.25 -3.60
C LEU A 31 2.62 -19.05 -3.63
N TYR A 32 3.12 -19.47 -2.47
CA TYR A 32 4.21 -20.44 -2.42
C TYR A 32 3.61 -21.83 -2.64
N VAL A 33 4.04 -22.50 -3.69
CA VAL A 33 3.77 -23.93 -3.89
C VAL A 33 4.93 -24.67 -3.25
N ALA A 34 4.71 -25.23 -2.06
CA ALA A 34 5.63 -26.16 -1.42
C ALA A 34 4.98 -27.55 -1.46
N ASP A 35 5.56 -28.44 -2.26
CA ASP A 35 5.00 -29.77 -2.58
C ASP A 35 3.57 -29.70 -3.16
N GLN A 36 2.55 -29.91 -2.32
CA GLN A 36 1.12 -29.92 -2.68
C GLN A 36 0.27 -28.94 -1.85
N GLU A 37 0.89 -28.13 -0.99
CA GLU A 37 0.19 -27.18 -0.12
C GLU A 37 0.50 -25.74 -0.50
N VAL A 38 -0.55 -24.91 -0.51
CA VAL A 38 -0.43 -23.47 -0.69
C VAL A 38 -0.16 -22.86 0.69
N LEU A 39 1.10 -22.55 0.97
CA LEU A 39 1.46 -21.84 2.19
C LEU A 39 1.08 -20.36 2.06
N LYS A 40 0.33 -19.86 3.05
CA LYS A 40 0.01 -18.43 3.11
C LYS A 40 1.28 -17.64 3.41
N GLU A 41 1.54 -16.63 2.58
CA GLU A 41 2.60 -15.67 2.86
C GLU A 41 2.20 -14.80 4.08
N GLU A 42 2.99 -14.82 5.16
CA GLU A 42 2.75 -14.00 6.36
C GLU A 42 3.14 -12.53 6.17
N ARG A 43 3.74 -12.19 5.04
CA ARG A 43 4.21 -10.83 4.74
C ARG A 43 3.03 -9.91 4.45
N GLU A 44 2.83 -8.91 5.28
CA GLU A 44 1.95 -7.79 4.93
C GLU A 44 2.54 -6.98 3.76
N ARG A 45 1.75 -6.85 2.69
CA ARG A 45 2.06 -5.99 1.54
C ARG A 45 1.09 -4.81 1.55
N PRO A 46 1.56 -3.56 1.45
CA PRO A 46 0.65 -2.43 1.33
C PRO A 46 -0.08 -2.46 0.00
N VAL A 47 -1.28 -1.87 -0.01
CA VAL A 47 -2.11 -1.80 -1.21
C VAL A 47 -1.54 -0.78 -2.18
N LEU A 48 -1.38 -1.16 -3.45
CA LEU A 48 -1.03 -0.22 -4.50
C LEU A 48 -2.30 0.46 -5.02
N LEU A 49 -2.30 1.79 -5.04
CA LEU A 49 -3.36 2.60 -5.63
C LEU A 49 -2.95 3.05 -7.02
N ILE A 50 -3.81 2.82 -8.01
CA ILE A 50 -3.63 3.25 -9.39
C ILE A 50 -4.48 4.49 -9.63
N CYS A 51 -3.83 5.59 -10.01
CA CYS A 51 -4.49 6.86 -10.29
C CYS A 51 -5.32 6.79 -11.59
N PRO A 52 -6.61 7.20 -11.60
CA PRO A 52 -7.44 7.17 -12.81
C PRO A 52 -7.05 8.22 -13.86
N ARG A 53 -6.18 9.18 -13.51
CA ARG A 53 -5.76 10.28 -14.40
C ARG A 53 -4.47 10.00 -15.14
N CYS A 54 -3.45 9.51 -14.42
CA CYS A 54 -2.12 9.27 -14.99
C CYS A 54 -1.71 7.80 -15.04
N ASN A 55 -2.56 6.89 -14.56
CA ASN A 55 -2.37 5.44 -14.55
C ASN A 55 -1.11 4.95 -13.80
N ARG A 56 -0.45 5.81 -13.04
CA ARG A 56 0.69 5.42 -12.20
C ARG A 56 0.21 4.87 -10.87
N GLY A 57 0.84 3.77 -10.45
CA GLY A 57 0.66 3.16 -9.14
C GLY A 57 1.48 3.86 -8.06
N PHE A 58 0.92 4.07 -6.87
CA PHE A 58 1.64 4.56 -5.69
C PHE A 58 1.07 3.92 -4.42
N PHE A 59 1.88 3.90 -3.36
CA PHE A 59 1.46 3.47 -2.03
C PHE A 59 1.08 4.68 -1.17
N LEU A 60 0.12 4.52 -0.26
CA LEU A 60 -0.25 5.56 0.71
C LEU A 60 0.78 5.71 1.82
N GLU A 61 1.47 4.62 2.14
CA GLU A 61 2.53 4.52 3.13
C GLU A 61 3.73 3.81 2.49
N SER A 62 4.93 4.03 3.03
CA SER A 62 6.10 3.32 2.53
C SER A 62 5.93 1.80 2.69
N PRO A 63 6.12 0.98 1.63
CA PRO A 63 6.11 -0.48 1.77
C PRO A 63 7.19 -1.03 2.68
N TYR A 64 8.18 -0.21 3.01
CA TYR A 64 9.28 -0.56 3.89
C TYR A 64 9.12 0.02 5.29
N GLN A 65 8.01 0.71 5.61
CA GLN A 65 7.81 1.37 6.90
C GLN A 65 8.13 0.43 8.08
N LYS A 66 7.50 -0.76 8.13
CA LYS A 66 7.74 -1.77 9.17
C LYS A 66 9.18 -2.29 9.20
N LEU A 67 9.83 -2.39 8.03
CA LEU A 67 11.24 -2.80 7.95
C LEU A 67 12.14 -1.71 8.53
N LEU A 68 11.91 -0.46 8.15
CA LEU A 68 12.65 0.70 8.64
C LEU A 68 12.50 0.85 10.16
N GLU A 69 11.28 0.74 10.68
CA GLU A 69 11.02 0.75 12.13
C GLU A 69 11.83 -0.32 12.86
N ARG A 70 11.88 -1.56 12.34
CA ARG A 70 12.68 -2.64 12.92
C ARG A 70 14.18 -2.37 12.88
N LEU A 71 14.67 -1.72 11.82
CA LEU A 71 16.10 -1.40 11.68
C LEU A 71 16.50 -0.27 12.62
N TYR A 72 15.68 0.79 12.70
CA TYR A 72 15.97 1.94 13.57
C TYR A 72 15.76 1.65 15.06
N ASN A 73 14.83 0.74 15.42
CA ASN A 73 14.62 0.32 16.82
C ASN A 73 15.57 -0.81 17.28
N ARG A 74 16.49 -1.28 16.42
CA ARG A 74 17.54 -2.26 16.77
C ARG A 74 18.92 -1.61 16.90
N ALA A 75 18.99 -0.29 16.85
CA ALA A 75 20.24 0.47 16.96
C ALA A 75 20.62 0.81 18.43
N ASP A 76 20.18 -0.03 19.38
CA ASP A 76 20.53 0.03 20.80
C ASP A 76 21.46 -1.14 21.17
#